data_AF-A0A323UK40-F1
#
_entry.id   AF-A0A323UK40-F1
#
_cell.length_a   1.000
_cell.length_b   1.000
_cell.length_c   1.000
_cell.angle_alpha   90.00
_cell.angle_beta   90.00
_cell.angle_gamma   90.00
#
_symmetry.space_group_name_H-M   'P 1'
#
loop_
_entity.id
_entity.type
_entity.pdbx_description
1 polymer ?
#
loop_
_entity_poly.entity_id
_entity_poly.type
_entity_poly.pdbx_seq_one_letter_code
_entity_poly.pdbx_strand_id
1 'polypeptide(L)'
;MRILSAIAAALRAVFSAGRAAIVLPFRLLGSIGGGGYTLPPEDEEDEPVVAPAVPPVPVLDLQEHWRDQAIVLQSWCADAVAMGRPMPIPPRLPRAVQEWAPGLSPDECRAIYRSSEAVVSAHVQGLFDIPGVRKVAPLLPARWPIDVAAANDDDVEPEVTVETLLAR
;
A
#
# COMPACT_ATOMS: atom_id res chain seq x y z
N MET A 1 34.19 -6.11 -12.53
CA MET A 1 32.86 -6.03 -11.89
C MET A 1 32.90 -6.54 -10.43
N ARG A 2 33.37 -5.73 -9.47
CA ARG A 2 33.32 -6.06 -8.02
C ARG A 2 33.07 -4.86 -7.08
N ILE A 3 33.04 -3.63 -7.60
CA ILE A 3 33.05 -2.39 -6.79
C ILE A 3 31.63 -1.98 -6.34
N LEU A 4 30.59 -2.37 -7.06
CA LEU A 4 29.20 -2.00 -6.77
C LEU A 4 28.60 -2.73 -5.55
N SER A 5 29.20 -3.85 -5.10
CA SER A 5 28.67 -4.62 -3.97
C SER A 5 29.08 -4.08 -2.59
N ALA A 6 30.16 -3.30 -2.49
CA ALA A 6 30.66 -2.78 -1.21
C ALA A 6 29.84 -1.58 -0.70
N ILE A 7 29.26 -0.79 -1.61
CA ILE A 7 28.51 0.43 -1.27
C ILE A 7 27.12 0.09 -0.71
N ALA A 8 26.49 -0.98 -1.22
CA ALA A 8 25.20 -1.45 -0.73
C ALA A 8 25.24 -1.96 0.72
N ALA A 9 26.38 -2.53 1.16
CA ALA A 9 26.55 -3.01 2.53
C ALA A 9 26.79 -1.87 3.52
N ALA A 10 27.51 -0.82 3.12
CA ALA A 10 27.84 0.32 3.97
C ALA A 10 26.61 1.20 4.31
N LEU A 11 25.68 1.39 3.37
CA LEU A 11 24.48 2.21 3.60
C LEU A 11 23.47 1.54 4.54
N ARG A 12 23.42 0.20 4.60
CA ARG A 12 22.50 -0.52 5.47
C ARG A 12 22.93 -0.49 6.94
N ALA A 13 24.23 -0.36 7.23
CA ALA A 13 24.77 -0.27 8.59
C ALA A 13 24.56 1.11 9.24
N VAL A 14 24.57 2.20 8.46
CA VAL A 14 24.36 3.56 8.98
C VAL A 14 22.91 3.80 9.40
N PHE A 15 21.94 3.22 8.68
CA PHE A 15 20.52 3.38 9.01
C PHE A 15 20.02 2.51 10.18
N SER A 16 20.70 1.42 10.55
CA SER A 16 20.32 0.59 11.70
C SER A 16 20.93 1.05 13.03
N ALA A 17 22.04 1.80 13.02
CA ALA A 17 22.67 2.32 14.24
C ALA A 17 22.01 3.61 14.77
N GLY A 18 21.37 4.41 13.91
CA GLY A 18 20.78 5.70 14.28
C GLY A 18 19.49 5.61 15.12
N ARG A 19 18.80 4.46 15.13
CA ARG A 19 17.50 4.31 15.82
C ARG A 19 17.59 3.78 17.25
N ALA A 20 18.78 3.34 17.70
CA ALA A 20 19.01 2.85 19.07
C ALA A 20 19.55 3.94 20.03
N ALA A 21 20.07 5.05 19.51
CA ALA A 21 20.73 6.07 20.34
C ALA A 21 19.79 7.16 20.91
N ILE A 22 18.55 7.28 20.43
CA ILE A 22 17.67 8.42 20.78
C ILE A 22 16.80 8.18 22.03
N VAL A 23 16.73 6.95 22.57
CA VAL A 23 15.88 6.65 23.75
C VAL A 23 16.69 6.52 25.05
N LEU A 24 18.01 6.70 25.02
CA LEU A 24 18.87 6.41 26.17
C LEU A 24 19.19 7.54 27.19
N PRO A 25 18.83 8.82 27.06
CA PRO A 25 19.23 9.79 28.09
C PRO A 25 18.24 9.93 29.27
N PHE A 26 17.00 9.43 29.20
CA PHE A 26 16.00 9.67 30.26
C PHE A 26 15.93 8.61 31.37
N ARG A 27 16.62 7.47 31.25
CA ARG A 27 16.59 6.42 32.29
C ARG A 27 17.68 6.51 33.35
N LEU A 28 18.71 7.34 33.16
CA LEU A 28 19.78 7.52 34.14
C LEU A 28 19.61 8.76 35.04
N LEU A 29 18.75 9.71 34.65
CA LEU A 29 18.54 10.96 35.40
C LEU A 29 17.41 10.89 36.45
N GLY A 30 16.80 9.72 36.66
CA GLY A 30 15.80 9.49 37.72
C GLY A 30 16.35 8.84 38.99
N SER A 31 17.66 8.56 39.06
CA SER A 31 18.28 7.80 40.16
C SER A 31 18.98 8.64 41.22
N ILE A 32 18.99 9.97 41.10
CA ILE A 32 19.65 10.89 42.04
C ILE A 32 18.61 11.91 42.50
N GLY A 33 17.78 11.56 43.49
CA GLY A 33 16.90 12.55 44.10
C GLY A 33 15.66 12.01 44.80
N GLY A 34 15.86 11.39 45.97
CA GLY A 34 14.93 11.57 47.08
C GLY A 34 13.92 10.46 47.35
N GLY A 35 14.11 9.81 48.49
CA GLY A 35 13.02 9.74 49.48
C GLY A 35 12.49 8.36 49.84
N GLY A 36 13.01 7.81 50.95
CA GLY A 36 12.20 7.03 51.88
C GLY A 36 12.19 5.52 51.71
N TYR A 37 13.25 4.85 52.18
CA TYR A 37 13.11 3.48 52.67
C TYR A 37 12.41 3.52 54.02
N THR A 38 11.12 3.21 54.05
CA THR A 38 10.49 2.58 55.22
C THR A 38 10.08 1.19 54.77
N LEU A 39 10.81 0.15 55.18
CA LEU A 39 10.30 -1.22 55.12
C LEU A 39 9.09 -1.32 56.05
N PRO A 40 7.90 -1.72 55.57
CA PRO A 40 6.87 -2.31 56.43
C PRO A 40 7.22 -3.78 56.68
N PRO A 41 6.86 -4.32 57.86
CA PRO A 41 7.26 -5.65 58.33
C PRO A 41 6.70 -6.77 57.43
N GLU A 42 7.52 -7.81 57.26
CA GLU A 42 7.15 -9.08 56.64
C GLU A 42 6.13 -9.79 57.54
N ASP A 43 4.88 -9.85 57.12
CA ASP A 43 3.91 -10.85 57.56
C ASP A 43 2.79 -10.96 56.52
N GLU A 44 2.28 -12.17 56.34
CA GLU A 44 1.13 -12.61 55.50
C GLU A 44 1.48 -13.21 54.13
N GLU A 45 1.80 -14.52 54.20
CA GLU A 45 1.37 -15.60 53.30
C GLU A 45 1.08 -15.21 51.83
N ASP A 46 2.09 -15.43 50.97
CA ASP A 46 2.00 -15.37 49.51
C ASP A 46 1.00 -16.40 48.96
N GLU A 47 -0.29 -16.05 48.90
CA GLU A 47 -1.17 -16.63 47.90
C GLU A 47 -0.70 -16.15 46.52
N PRO A 48 -0.35 -17.05 45.58
CA PRO A 48 0.06 -16.63 44.24
C PRO A 48 -1.15 -15.98 43.56
N VAL A 49 -1.15 -14.66 43.48
CA VAL A 49 -2.10 -13.89 42.67
C VAL A 49 -1.90 -14.35 41.22
N VAL A 50 -2.75 -15.30 40.79
CA VAL A 50 -2.81 -15.76 39.40
C VAL A 50 -3.27 -14.56 38.59
N ALA A 51 -2.33 -13.89 37.93
CA ALA A 51 -2.64 -12.83 36.99
C ALA A 51 -3.67 -13.37 36.00
N PRO A 52 -4.80 -12.67 35.77
CA PRO A 52 -5.79 -13.11 34.81
C PRO A 52 -5.07 -13.29 33.47
N ALA A 53 -5.19 -14.48 32.88
CA ALA A 53 -4.58 -14.81 31.61
C ALA A 53 -5.09 -13.82 30.56
N VAL A 54 -4.28 -12.80 30.26
CA VAL A 54 -4.57 -11.83 29.20
C VAL A 54 -4.61 -12.66 27.91
N PRO A 55 -5.76 -12.71 27.21
CA PRO A 55 -5.82 -13.44 25.95
C PRO A 55 -4.75 -12.86 25.02
N PRO A 56 -4.03 -13.70 24.25
CA PRO A 56 -3.00 -13.22 23.35
C PRO A 56 -3.63 -12.19 22.39
N VAL A 57 -3.05 -10.99 22.36
CA VAL A 57 -3.46 -9.94 21.43
C VAL A 57 -3.39 -10.51 20.02
N PRO A 58 -4.46 -10.42 19.21
CA PRO A 58 -4.42 -10.92 17.84
C PRO A 58 -3.31 -10.20 17.09
N VAL A 59 -2.32 -10.98 16.63
CA VAL A 59 -1.27 -10.46 15.76
C VAL A 59 -1.91 -10.22 14.40
N LEU A 60 -2.21 -8.96 14.10
CA LEU A 60 -2.72 -8.58 12.79
C LEU A 60 -1.60 -8.82 11.76
N ASP A 61 -1.83 -9.71 10.80
CA ASP A 61 -0.93 -9.86 9.67
C ASP A 61 -1.08 -8.65 8.75
N LEU A 62 -0.19 -7.67 8.96
CA LEU A 62 -0.15 -6.45 8.15
C LEU A 62 0.11 -6.76 6.68
N GLN A 63 0.83 -7.84 6.36
CA GLN A 63 1.15 -8.18 4.98
C GLN A 63 -0.11 -8.65 4.24
N GLU A 64 -0.92 -9.49 4.89
CA GLU A 64 -2.22 -9.91 4.35
C GLU A 64 -3.15 -8.71 4.19
N HIS A 65 -3.20 -7.82 5.18
CA HIS A 65 -3.99 -6.59 5.10
C HIS A 65 -3.62 -5.74 3.87
N TRP A 66 -2.33 -5.48 3.62
CA TRP A 66 -1.90 -4.69 2.47
C TRP A 66 -2.12 -5.40 1.13
N ARG A 67 -2.10 -6.73 1.13
CA ARG A 67 -2.43 -7.54 -0.05
C ARG A 67 -3.90 -7.38 -0.42
N ASP A 68 -4.80 -7.44 0.55
CA ASP A 68 -6.23 -7.23 0.32
C ASP A 68 -6.51 -5.84 -0.27
N GLN A 69 -5.85 -4.81 0.27
CA GLN A 69 -5.97 -3.45 -0.26
C GLN A 69 -5.47 -3.32 -1.71
N ALA A 70 -4.39 -4.03 -2.06
CA ALA A 70 -3.89 -4.06 -3.42
C ALA A 70 -4.89 -4.70 -4.38
N ILE A 71 -5.51 -5.83 -4.00
CA ILE A 71 -6.51 -6.52 -4.81
C ILE A 71 -7.72 -5.59 -5.07
N VAL A 72 -8.23 -4.93 -4.03
CA VAL A 72 -9.36 -3.99 -4.15
C VAL A 72 -9.02 -2.81 -5.07
N LEU A 73 -7.80 -2.27 -4.96
CA LEU A 73 -7.34 -1.19 -5.83
C LEU A 73 -7.22 -1.66 -7.28
N GLN A 74 -6.65 -2.85 -7.52
CA GLN A 74 -6.49 -3.40 -8.85
C GLN A 74 -7.82 -3.67 -9.54
N SER A 75 -8.79 -4.26 -8.83
CA SER A 75 -10.13 -4.47 -9.37
C SER A 75 -10.80 -3.14 -9.73
N TRP A 76 -10.70 -2.14 -8.85
CA TRP A 76 -11.24 -0.80 -9.13
C TRP A 76 -10.57 -0.15 -10.36
N CYS A 77 -9.24 -0.29 -10.52
CA CYS A 77 -8.53 0.22 -11.69
C CYS A 77 -8.98 -0.48 -12.98
N ALA A 78 -9.19 -1.79 -12.94
CA ALA A 78 -9.69 -2.56 -14.08
C ALA A 78 -11.11 -2.10 -14.47
N ASP A 79 -11.99 -1.95 -13.49
CA ASP A 79 -13.38 -1.50 -13.70
C ASP A 79 -13.42 -0.06 -14.24
N ALA A 80 -12.60 0.85 -13.70
CA ALA A 80 -12.52 2.22 -14.17
C ALA A 80 -12.09 2.29 -15.64
N VAL A 81 -11.08 1.51 -16.03
CA VAL A 81 -10.61 1.40 -17.41
C VAL A 81 -11.69 0.80 -18.33
N ALA A 82 -12.37 -0.26 -17.89
CA ALA A 82 -13.45 -0.88 -18.66
C ALA A 82 -14.63 0.08 -18.89
N MET A 83 -14.95 0.92 -17.89
CA MET A 83 -16.01 1.92 -17.97
C MET A 83 -15.59 3.23 -18.64
N GLY A 84 -14.31 3.38 -19.00
CA GLY A 84 -13.76 4.59 -19.60
C GLY A 84 -13.88 5.84 -18.70
N ARG A 85 -14.06 5.68 -17.38
CA ARG A 85 -14.21 6.81 -16.44
C ARG A 85 -13.76 6.45 -15.02
N PRO A 86 -13.36 7.45 -14.20
CA PRO A 86 -13.16 7.26 -12.77
C PRO A 86 -14.44 6.76 -12.10
N MET A 87 -14.34 5.64 -11.38
CA MET A 87 -15.46 5.04 -10.64
C MET A 87 -15.47 5.50 -9.18
N PRO A 88 -16.62 5.45 -8.48
CA PRO A 88 -16.67 5.68 -7.04
C PRO A 88 -15.68 4.78 -6.29
N ILE A 89 -14.93 5.35 -5.35
CA ILE A 89 -13.87 4.64 -4.66
C ILE A 89 -14.45 3.71 -3.58
N PRO A 90 -13.95 2.47 -3.46
CA PRO A 90 -14.29 1.58 -2.36
C PRO A 90 -13.91 2.18 -0.99
N PRO A 91 -14.81 2.19 0.01
CA PRO A 91 -14.55 2.80 1.32
C PRO A 91 -13.52 2.04 2.16
N ARG A 92 -13.19 0.80 1.75
CA ARG A 92 -12.21 -0.07 2.44
C ARG A 92 -10.76 0.33 2.19
N LEU A 93 -10.50 1.13 1.15
CA LEU A 93 -9.15 1.58 0.81
C LEU A 93 -8.61 2.57 1.85
N PRO A 94 -7.29 2.63 2.08
CA PRO A 94 -6.69 3.62 2.96
C PRO A 94 -7.02 5.04 2.50
N ARG A 95 -7.19 5.98 3.43
CA ARG A 95 -7.52 7.38 3.12
C ARG A 95 -6.58 8.02 2.09
N ALA A 96 -5.27 7.76 2.20
CA ALA A 96 -4.29 8.26 1.24
C ALA A 96 -4.57 7.78 -0.21
N VAL A 97 -5.01 6.53 -0.36
CA VAL A 97 -5.41 5.96 -1.66
C VAL A 97 -6.74 6.57 -2.12
N GLN A 98 -7.68 6.84 -1.21
CA GLN A 98 -8.94 7.50 -1.56
C GLN A 98 -8.74 8.94 -2.08
N GLU A 99 -7.75 9.66 -1.56
CA GLU A 99 -7.43 11.01 -2.03
C GLU A 99 -6.57 11.02 -3.31
N TRP A 100 -5.92 9.90 -3.62
CA TRP A 100 -5.02 9.74 -4.77
C TRP A 100 -5.71 9.14 -6.00
N ALA A 101 -6.45 8.04 -5.81
CA ALA A 101 -7.04 7.24 -6.89
C ALA A 101 -7.93 8.03 -7.88
N PRO A 102 -8.76 9.01 -7.47
CA PRO A 102 -9.59 9.78 -8.40
C PRO A 102 -8.78 10.58 -9.41
N GLY A 103 -7.54 10.92 -9.07
CA GLY A 103 -6.65 11.69 -9.93
C GLY A 103 -5.85 10.85 -10.91
N LEU A 104 -5.99 9.53 -10.90
CA LEU A 104 -5.27 8.63 -11.81
C LEU A 104 -5.75 8.77 -13.25
N SER A 105 -4.82 8.70 -14.19
CA SER A 105 -5.11 8.61 -15.62
C SER A 105 -5.50 7.17 -16.02
N PRO A 106 -6.12 6.99 -17.20
CA PRO A 106 -6.40 5.64 -17.72
C PRO A 106 -5.14 4.78 -17.84
N ASP A 107 -4.01 5.38 -18.24
CA ASP A 107 -2.74 4.66 -18.42
C ASP A 107 -2.13 4.26 -17.09
N GLU A 108 -2.26 5.08 -16.06
CA GLU A 108 -1.83 4.73 -14.70
C GLU A 108 -2.67 3.58 -14.15
N CYS A 109 -4.00 3.62 -14.34
CA CYS A 109 -4.87 2.50 -13.97
C CYS A 109 -4.48 1.21 -14.70
N ARG A 110 -4.12 1.30 -16.00
CA ARG A 110 -3.60 0.16 -16.77
C ARG A 110 -2.29 -0.40 -16.22
N ALA A 111 -1.37 0.47 -15.83
CA ALA A 111 -0.12 0.04 -15.21
C ALA A 111 -0.36 -0.65 -13.86
N ILE A 112 -1.30 -0.15 -13.05
CA ILE A 112 -1.63 -0.71 -11.73
C ILE A 112 -2.27 -2.10 -11.86
N TYR A 113 -3.32 -2.27 -12.67
CA TYR A 113 -3.99 -3.57 -12.76
C TYR A 113 -3.14 -4.65 -13.45
N ARG A 114 -2.17 -4.26 -14.29
CA ARG A 114 -1.20 -5.20 -14.92
C ARG A 114 -0.02 -5.56 -14.03
N SER A 115 0.19 -4.81 -12.94
CA SER A 115 1.26 -5.07 -11.98
C SER A 115 0.92 -6.26 -11.09
N SER A 116 1.92 -6.88 -10.47
CA SER A 116 1.66 -7.92 -9.46
C SER A 116 1.12 -7.31 -8.16
N GLU A 117 0.30 -8.06 -7.42
CA GLU A 117 -0.26 -7.65 -6.12
C GLU A 117 0.83 -7.16 -5.16
N ALA A 118 1.98 -7.85 -5.12
CA ALA A 118 3.11 -7.49 -4.24
C ALA A 118 3.73 -6.13 -4.59
N VAL A 119 3.76 -5.78 -5.88
CA VAL A 119 4.27 -4.48 -6.34
C VAL A 119 3.27 -3.38 -6.00
N VAL A 120 1.97 -3.64 -6.20
CA VAL A 120 0.92 -2.67 -5.86
C VAL A 120 0.85 -2.44 -4.34
N SER A 121 0.91 -3.50 -3.54
CA SER A 121 0.89 -3.38 -2.08
C SER A 121 2.09 -2.58 -1.58
N ALA A 122 3.28 -2.80 -2.14
CA ALA A 122 4.47 -2.05 -1.77
C ALA A 122 4.43 -0.60 -2.27
N HIS A 123 3.78 -0.33 -3.39
CA HIS A 123 3.55 1.03 -3.90
C HIS A 123 2.60 1.83 -3.02
N VAL A 124 1.49 1.22 -2.60
CA VAL A 124 0.52 1.82 -1.68
C VAL A 124 1.16 2.15 -0.33
N GLN A 125 2.11 1.33 0.12
CA GLN A 125 2.90 1.58 1.33
C GLN A 125 3.99 2.65 1.14
N GLY A 126 4.22 3.13 -0.08
CA GLY A 126 5.29 4.09 -0.40
C GLY A 126 6.70 3.49 -0.40
N LEU A 127 6.83 2.16 -0.52
CA LEU A 127 8.12 1.46 -0.50
C LEU A 127 8.77 1.40 -1.88
N PHE A 128 7.97 1.21 -2.94
CA PHE A 128 8.44 1.12 -4.32
C PHE A 128 7.55 1.89 -5.30
N ASP A 129 8.16 2.42 -6.35
CA ASP A 129 7.42 3.14 -7.39
C ASP A 129 7.02 2.17 -8.52
N ILE A 130 5.80 2.31 -9.05
CA ILE A 130 5.37 1.59 -10.25
C ILE A 130 5.72 2.47 -11.47
N PRO A 131 6.45 1.95 -12.48
CA PRO A 131 6.79 2.72 -13.67
C PRO A 131 5.56 3.30 -14.36
N GLY A 132 5.57 4.60 -14.62
CA GLY A 132 4.47 5.31 -15.27
C GLY A 132 3.30 5.67 -14.34
N VAL A 133 3.37 5.36 -13.04
CA VAL A 133 2.36 5.69 -12.04
C VAL A 133 2.90 6.75 -11.07
N ARG A 134 2.14 7.83 -10.88
CA ARG A 134 2.49 8.85 -9.88
C ARG A 134 2.41 8.29 -8.46
N LYS A 135 3.30 8.75 -7.58
CA LYS A 135 3.34 8.35 -6.17
C LYS A 135 2.00 8.60 -5.47
N VAL A 136 1.69 7.74 -4.50
CA VAL A 136 0.50 7.89 -3.65
C VAL A 136 0.61 9.17 -2.84
N ALA A 137 -0.13 10.17 -3.29
CA ALA A 137 -0.28 11.49 -2.70
C ALA A 137 -1.64 12.05 -3.14
N PRO A 138 -2.24 13.00 -2.40
CA PRO A 138 -3.51 13.59 -2.82
C PRO A 138 -3.43 14.17 -4.24
N LEU A 139 -4.37 13.79 -5.10
CA LEU A 139 -4.44 14.27 -6.49
C LEU A 139 -5.80 14.90 -6.76
N LEU A 140 -5.80 15.89 -7.65
CA LEU A 140 -7.06 16.42 -8.18
C LEU A 140 -7.72 15.37 -9.08
N PRO A 141 -9.06 15.21 -9.03
CA PRO A 141 -9.76 14.25 -9.88
C PRO A 141 -9.43 14.43 -11.36
N ALA A 142 -9.07 13.34 -12.02
CA ALA A 142 -8.69 13.35 -13.42
C ALA A 142 -9.93 13.47 -14.32
N ARG A 143 -9.80 14.23 -15.40
CA ARG A 143 -10.77 14.23 -16.49
C ARG A 143 -10.31 13.22 -17.52
N TRP A 144 -11.00 12.08 -17.59
CA TRP A 144 -10.70 11.06 -18.58
C TRP A 144 -11.28 11.48 -19.93
N PRO A 145 -10.55 11.23 -21.03
CA PRO A 145 -11.13 11.40 -22.36
C PRO A 145 -12.31 10.43 -22.47
N ILE A 146 -13.47 10.94 -22.85
CA ILE A 146 -14.59 10.09 -23.25
C ILE A 146 -14.16 9.50 -24.59
N ASP A 147 -14.01 8.18 -24.67
CA ASP A 147 -13.76 7.49 -25.94
C ASP A 147 -14.98 7.68 -26.85
N VAL A 148 -15.01 8.79 -27.58
CA VAL A 148 -15.97 9.04 -28.66
C VAL A 148 -15.59 8.28 -29.95
N ALA A 149 -14.43 7.60 -29.94
CA ALA A 149 -13.82 6.97 -31.11
C ALA A 149 -14.37 5.56 -31.41
N ALA A 150 -15.04 4.88 -30.48
CA ALA A 150 -15.59 3.54 -30.71
C ALA A 150 -16.90 3.55 -31.54
N ALA A 151 -17.44 4.73 -31.88
CA ALA A 151 -18.67 4.83 -32.65
C ALA A 151 -18.47 4.88 -34.18
N ASN A 152 -17.22 4.83 -34.69
CA ASN A 152 -16.95 5.14 -36.10
C ASN A 152 -16.22 4.05 -36.93
N ASP A 153 -15.86 2.89 -36.38
CA ASP A 153 -15.14 1.85 -37.16
C ASP A 153 -15.86 0.48 -37.25
N ASP A 154 -16.94 0.25 -36.50
CA ASP A 154 -17.68 -1.03 -36.54
C ASP A 154 -18.92 -1.04 -37.46
N ASP A 155 -19.30 0.12 -38.03
CA ASP A 155 -20.38 0.24 -39.04
C ASP A 155 -19.86 0.17 -40.49
N VAL A 156 -18.62 -0.26 -40.70
CA VAL A 156 -18.18 -0.70 -42.03
C VAL A 156 -18.70 -2.11 -42.23
N GLU A 157 -19.98 -2.25 -42.57
CA GLU A 157 -20.48 -3.49 -43.16
C GLU A 157 -19.53 -3.87 -44.30
N PRO A 158 -18.93 -5.08 -44.31
CA PRO A 158 -18.17 -5.52 -45.45
C PRO A 158 -19.15 -5.54 -46.62
N GLU A 159 -18.94 -4.64 -47.59
CA GLU A 159 -19.72 -4.57 -48.82
C GLU A 159 -19.49 -5.89 -49.59
N VAL A 160 -20.30 -6.91 -49.28
CA VAL A 160 -20.29 -8.20 -49.96
C VAL A 160 -20.83 -7.96 -51.36
N THR A 161 -19.93 -7.57 -52.26
CA THR A 161 -20.22 -7.39 -53.66
C THR A 161 -20.57 -8.75 -54.26
N VAL A 162 -21.66 -8.79 -55.04
CA VAL A 162 -22.24 -9.99 -55.67
C VAL A 162 -21.19 -10.77 -56.49
N GLU A 163 -20.16 -10.10 -56.99
CA GLU A 163 -19.02 -10.72 -57.69
C GLU A 163 -18.28 -11.75 -56.84
N THR A 164 -18.16 -11.52 -55.52
CA THR A 164 -17.49 -12.43 -54.57
C THR A 164 -18.29 -13.71 -54.33
N LEU A 165 -19.62 -13.66 -54.50
CA LEU A 165 -20.52 -14.80 -54.35
C LEU A 165 -20.63 -15.67 -55.61
N LEU A 166 -20.24 -15.17 -56.78
CA LEU A 166 -20.30 -15.89 -58.06
C LEU A 166 -18.98 -16.56 -58.47
N ALA A 167 -17.91 -16.36 -57.69
CA ALA A 167 -16.59 -16.94 -57.95
C ALA A 167 -16.37 -18.35 -57.36
N ARG A 168 -17.44 -19.08 -56.99
CA ARG A 168 -17.39 -20.41 -56.38
C ARG A 168 -18.20 -21.43 -57.17
#